data_AF-A0A538C9Q6-F1
#
_entry.id   AF-A0A538C9Q6-F1
#
_cell.length_a   1.000
_cell.length_b   1.000
_cell.length_c   1.000
_cell.angle_alpha   90.00
_cell.angle_beta   90.00
_cell.angle_gamma   90.00
#
_symmetry.space_group_name_H-M   'P 1'
#
loop_
_entity.id
_entity.type
_entity.pdbx_description
1 polymer ?
#
loop_
_entity_poly.entity_id
_entity_poly.type
_entity_poly.pdbx_seq_one_letter_code
_entity_poly.pdbx_strand_id
1 'polypeptide(L)'
;MQGWTGREGPAGVAPAAICIGPWPVTIEHKGPGSGRLGEKACRYAEAVDPISFVERPRLDRPSLLCAFRGWNDGGEAASIAARYLAEQWQARVVAHLDPEEFYDFQVTRPRVRLEDGVSRVIDWPRGEFAVASMKGRDVVVFTAVEPNVRWRTFSQAIIGAARDLGCRLLVTLGAFLTDVPHSRPVPVVGSAADEETATRLGLARSQYEGPTGIVGVLHDASNRAGIPSVSLWAAVPHYLPSAPNPKAALALVERASSLLEIPVETRSLLKAVEAWEEGVLRLVQESDELGEYVSRLETAVDQRIDEEVPSGEALAAELERYLRDHGGEPGHGMS
;
A
#
# COMPACT_ATOMS: atom_id res chain seq x y z
N MET A 1 32.47 49.42 46.25
CA MET A 1 31.74 50.46 47.01
C MET A 1 30.25 50.17 46.89
N GLN A 2 29.59 49.93 48.04
CA GLN A 2 28.15 50.06 48.34
C GLN A 2 27.16 49.25 47.47
N GLY A 3 26.33 48.30 47.94
CA GLY A 3 25.96 47.88 49.30
C GLY A 3 24.66 48.51 49.79
N TRP A 4 23.54 47.79 49.70
CA TRP A 4 22.35 47.90 50.59
C TRP A 4 21.41 46.68 50.37
N THR A 5 21.46 45.65 51.24
CA THR A 5 20.47 45.27 52.31
C THR A 5 19.05 44.98 51.79
N GLY A 6 18.38 43.83 51.95
CA GLY A 6 18.52 42.67 52.84
C GLY A 6 17.22 42.47 53.66
N ARG A 7 16.44 41.41 53.41
CA ARG A 7 15.86 40.46 54.41
C ARG A 7 14.76 39.53 53.85
N GLU A 8 14.66 38.39 54.52
CA GLU A 8 14.07 37.10 54.15
C GLU A 8 12.57 36.94 54.45
N GLY A 9 11.97 35.93 53.83
CA GLY A 9 10.79 35.21 54.32
C GLY A 9 10.70 33.80 53.67
N PRO A 10 10.44 32.70 54.41
CA PRO A 10 10.83 31.36 53.98
C PRO A 10 9.69 30.42 53.53
N ALA A 11 10.11 29.23 53.09
CA ALA A 11 9.40 27.94 53.06
C ALA A 11 8.64 27.55 51.77
N GLY A 12 9.12 26.48 51.13
CA GLY A 12 8.45 25.78 50.04
C GLY A 12 9.28 24.59 49.55
N VAL A 13 9.24 23.50 50.31
CA VAL A 13 9.86 22.19 49.99
C VAL A 13 9.06 21.51 48.86
N ALA A 14 9.75 20.90 47.89
CA ALA A 14 9.17 20.08 46.81
C ALA A 14 8.41 18.86 47.38
N PRO A 15 7.45 18.20 46.68
CA PRO A 15 7.87 17.22 45.64
C PRO A 15 6.81 16.79 44.58
N ALA A 16 7.32 15.96 43.66
CA ALA A 16 6.72 14.72 43.12
C ALA A 16 5.80 14.74 41.89
N ALA A 17 6.16 13.80 41.00
CA ALA A 17 5.52 13.38 39.77
C ALA A 17 4.07 12.92 39.95
N ILE A 18 3.27 13.09 38.89
CA ILE A 18 1.94 12.49 38.78
C ILE A 18 1.85 11.73 37.45
N CYS A 19 1.80 10.40 37.60
CA CYS A 19 1.35 9.43 36.61
C CYS A 19 -0.11 9.72 36.23
N ILE A 20 -0.44 9.68 34.95
CA ILE A 20 -1.82 9.76 34.47
C ILE A 20 -2.21 8.38 33.91
N GLY A 21 -2.84 7.58 34.77
CA GLY A 21 -3.61 6.38 34.43
C GLY A 21 -5.13 6.65 34.56
N PRO A 22 -5.99 5.69 34.18
CA PRO A 22 -7.26 5.94 33.51
C PRO A 22 -8.41 6.29 34.46
N TRP A 23 -9.34 7.14 33.99
CA TRP A 23 -10.59 7.46 34.69
C TRP A 23 -11.70 6.47 34.31
N PRO A 24 -12.36 5.82 35.30
CA PRO A 24 -13.66 5.20 35.10
C PRO A 24 -14.77 6.23 35.44
N VAL A 25 -15.70 6.46 34.52
CA VAL A 25 -16.91 7.25 34.81
C VAL A 25 -18.01 6.29 35.23
N THR A 26 -18.36 6.30 36.52
CA THR A 26 -19.58 5.70 37.05
C THR A 26 -20.64 6.80 37.15
N ILE A 27 -21.79 6.64 36.48
CA ILE A 27 -22.91 7.57 36.59
C ILE A 27 -23.93 6.97 37.56
N GLU A 28 -24.13 7.63 38.71
CA GLU A 28 -25.23 7.34 39.64
C GLU A 28 -26.53 7.99 39.15
N HIS A 29 -27.63 7.22 39.16
CA HIS A 29 -28.99 7.74 38.94
C HIS A 29 -29.70 8.02 40.27
N LYS A 30 -30.19 9.25 40.45
CA LYS A 30 -31.26 9.60 41.41
C LYS A 30 -32.45 10.19 40.63
N GLY A 31 -33.63 9.55 40.72
CA GLY A 31 -34.89 10.05 40.14
C GLY A 31 -35.64 11.03 41.08
N PRO A 32 -36.96 11.29 40.90
CA PRO A 32 -37.85 10.88 39.81
C PRO A 32 -38.65 12.06 39.19
N GLY A 33 -39.06 11.92 37.93
CA GLY A 33 -39.94 12.89 37.26
C GLY A 33 -40.56 12.29 36.00
N SER A 34 -41.84 11.96 36.08
CA SER A 34 -42.63 11.36 35.00
C SER A 34 -42.78 12.29 33.80
N GLY A 35 -42.26 11.86 32.66
CA GLY A 35 -42.55 12.45 31.36
C GLY A 35 -42.14 11.50 30.26
N ARG A 36 -43.12 10.81 29.66
CA ARG A 36 -42.91 10.03 28.43
C ARG A 36 -42.52 11.00 27.31
N LEU A 37 -41.22 11.21 27.10
CA LEU A 37 -40.68 11.70 25.85
C LEU A 37 -40.22 10.46 25.09
N GLY A 38 -40.90 10.16 23.98
CA GLY A 38 -40.64 8.99 23.17
C GLY A 38 -39.16 8.91 22.78
N GLU A 39 -38.64 7.69 22.81
CA GLU A 39 -37.33 7.31 22.28
C GLU A 39 -37.27 7.63 20.78
N LYS A 40 -36.99 8.88 20.45
CA LYS A 40 -36.26 9.21 19.23
C LYS A 40 -34.80 9.36 19.63
N ALA A 41 -34.18 8.23 19.95
CA ALA A 41 -32.73 8.14 19.89
C ALA A 41 -32.31 8.66 18.50
N CYS A 42 -31.51 9.72 18.48
CA CYS A 42 -30.90 10.21 17.24
C CYS A 42 -30.16 9.03 16.59
N ARG A 43 -30.72 8.50 15.49
CA ARG A 43 -30.07 7.55 14.58
C ARG A 43 -28.98 8.25 13.76
N TYR A 44 -28.06 8.96 14.41
CA TYR A 44 -27.02 9.72 13.73
C TYR A 44 -25.67 9.01 13.62
N ALA A 45 -25.59 7.72 13.98
CA ALA A 45 -24.40 6.92 13.72
C ALA A 45 -24.73 5.43 13.70
N GLU A 46 -25.53 4.97 12.73
CA GLU A 46 -25.24 3.64 12.21
C GLU A 46 -23.89 3.77 11.49
N ALA A 47 -22.90 2.96 11.88
CA ALA A 47 -21.64 2.93 11.18
C ALA A 47 -21.93 2.58 9.71
N VAL A 48 -21.77 3.55 8.81
CA VAL A 48 -21.93 3.33 7.38
C VAL A 48 -20.83 2.35 6.98
N ASP A 49 -21.22 1.22 6.40
CA ASP A 49 -20.26 0.28 5.82
C ASP A 49 -19.52 1.02 4.70
N PRO A 50 -18.19 1.22 4.81
CA PRO A 50 -17.43 1.92 3.79
C PRO A 50 -17.37 1.16 2.47
N ILE A 51 -17.80 -0.11 2.42
CA ILE A 51 -17.85 -0.91 1.20
C ILE A 51 -19.28 -0.97 0.64
N SER A 52 -19.46 -0.43 -0.55
CA SER A 52 -20.70 -0.56 -1.31
C SER A 52 -20.57 -1.61 -2.40
N PHE A 53 -21.24 -2.75 -2.24
CA PHE A 53 -21.32 -3.80 -3.26
C PHE A 53 -22.36 -3.45 -4.33
N VAL A 54 -21.92 -3.42 -5.59
CA VAL A 54 -22.79 -3.40 -6.78
C VAL A 54 -23.37 -4.79 -7.01
N GLU A 55 -22.57 -5.84 -6.79
CA GLU A 55 -23.00 -7.23 -6.87
C GLU A 55 -22.17 -8.10 -5.91
N ARG A 56 -22.74 -9.24 -5.50
CA ARG A 56 -22.06 -10.22 -4.63
C ARG A 56 -21.95 -11.56 -5.36
N PRO A 57 -20.91 -11.74 -6.19
CA PRO A 57 -20.72 -12.98 -6.93
C PRO A 57 -20.39 -14.14 -5.99
N ARG A 58 -20.75 -15.35 -6.39
CA ARG A 58 -20.24 -16.56 -5.74
C ARG A 58 -18.92 -16.92 -6.42
N LEU A 59 -17.84 -16.84 -5.67
CA LEU A 59 -16.49 -17.18 -6.12
C LEU A 59 -16.01 -18.44 -5.39
N ASP A 60 -15.19 -19.25 -6.05
CA ASP A 60 -14.55 -20.41 -5.46
C ASP A 60 -13.14 -20.07 -5.00
N ARG A 61 -13.02 -19.83 -3.69
CA ARG A 61 -11.75 -19.63 -2.96
C ARG A 61 -10.79 -18.63 -3.65
N PRO A 62 -11.25 -17.42 -4.03
CA PRO A 62 -10.42 -16.51 -4.79
C PRO A 62 -9.18 -16.03 -4.02
N SER A 63 -8.18 -15.54 -4.76
CA SER A 63 -7.12 -14.72 -4.17
C SER A 63 -7.48 -13.25 -4.29
N LEU A 64 -7.18 -12.46 -3.25
CA LEU A 64 -7.28 -11.01 -3.28
C LEU A 64 -5.92 -10.40 -3.63
N LEU A 65 -5.81 -9.75 -4.79
CA LEU A 65 -4.64 -8.99 -5.23
C LEU A 65 -4.86 -7.51 -4.97
N CYS A 66 -4.06 -6.89 -4.11
CA CYS A 66 -4.15 -5.48 -3.76
C CYS A 66 -2.97 -4.68 -4.30
N ALA A 67 -3.23 -3.49 -4.84
CA ALA A 67 -2.20 -2.48 -5.09
C ALA A 67 -2.69 -1.10 -4.65
N PHE A 68 -1.80 -0.34 -4.02
CA PHE A 68 -2.08 1.00 -3.54
C PHE A 68 -1.18 1.99 -4.25
N ARG A 69 -1.74 3.05 -4.83
CA ARG A 69 -0.95 4.19 -5.28
C ARG A 69 -0.44 4.98 -4.09
N GLY A 70 0.69 5.65 -4.25
CA GLY A 70 1.30 6.48 -3.21
C GLY A 70 2.68 5.98 -2.85
N TRP A 71 2.99 5.98 -1.56
CA TRP A 71 4.34 5.75 -1.06
C TRP A 71 4.92 4.37 -1.41
N ASN A 72 4.07 3.35 -1.42
CA ASN A 72 4.43 1.95 -1.70
C ASN A 72 4.45 1.61 -3.21
N ASP A 73 4.42 2.60 -4.11
CA ASP A 73 4.26 2.41 -5.56
C ASP A 73 5.32 3.17 -6.37
N GLY A 74 6.59 2.87 -6.10
CA GLY A 74 7.73 3.40 -6.85
C GLY A 74 7.55 3.22 -8.36
N GLY A 75 7.63 4.33 -9.11
CA GLY A 75 7.41 4.32 -10.56
C GLY A 75 5.98 3.95 -11.01
N GLU A 76 4.98 4.01 -10.11
CA GLU A 76 3.60 3.54 -10.31
C GLU A 76 3.51 2.05 -10.73
N ALA A 77 4.57 1.26 -10.52
CA ALA A 77 4.69 -0.08 -11.07
C ALA A 77 3.63 -1.05 -10.54
N ALA A 78 3.31 -1.00 -9.25
CA ALA A 78 2.32 -1.87 -8.62
C ALA A 78 0.89 -1.53 -9.05
N SER A 79 0.53 -0.25 -9.10
CA SER A 79 -0.81 0.15 -9.55
C SER A 79 -1.00 -0.06 -11.05
N ILE A 80 0.04 0.09 -11.87
CA ILE A 80 0.01 -0.30 -13.29
C ILE A 80 -0.17 -1.81 -13.42
N ALA A 81 0.61 -2.62 -12.68
CA ALA A 81 0.52 -4.07 -12.73
C ALA A 81 -0.87 -4.59 -12.34
N ALA A 82 -1.45 -4.12 -11.23
CA ALA A 82 -2.78 -4.54 -10.80
C ALA A 82 -3.88 -4.16 -11.80
N ARG A 83 -3.83 -2.94 -12.36
CA ARG A 83 -4.76 -2.52 -13.42
C ARG A 83 -4.60 -3.36 -14.67
N TYR A 84 -3.37 -3.59 -15.10
CA TYR A 84 -3.08 -4.43 -16.27
C TYR A 84 -3.62 -5.85 -16.10
N LEU A 85 -3.41 -6.47 -14.94
CA LEU A 85 -3.95 -7.79 -14.62
C LEU A 85 -5.49 -7.79 -14.62
N ALA A 86 -6.13 -6.80 -14.00
CA ALA A 86 -7.58 -6.65 -14.03
C ALA A 86 -8.11 -6.53 -15.46
N GLU A 87 -7.48 -5.73 -16.32
CA GLU A 87 -7.85 -5.58 -17.72
C GLU A 87 -7.67 -6.87 -18.52
N GLN A 88 -6.50 -7.51 -18.41
CA GLN A 88 -6.20 -8.76 -19.15
C GLN A 88 -7.08 -9.92 -18.71
N TRP A 89 -7.46 -9.97 -17.43
CA TRP A 89 -8.40 -10.97 -16.90
C TRP A 89 -9.87 -10.59 -17.10
N GLN A 90 -10.15 -9.44 -17.74
CA GLN A 90 -11.51 -8.94 -17.97
C GLN A 90 -12.30 -8.82 -16.67
N ALA A 91 -11.63 -8.35 -15.61
CA ALA A 91 -12.21 -8.20 -14.30
C ALA A 91 -13.33 -7.15 -14.33
N ARG A 92 -14.46 -7.47 -13.70
CA ARG A 92 -15.62 -6.58 -13.58
C ARG A 92 -15.72 -6.03 -12.16
N VAL A 93 -16.00 -4.75 -12.02
CA VAL A 93 -16.13 -4.10 -10.71
C VAL A 93 -17.39 -4.59 -9.99
N VAL A 94 -17.24 -5.00 -8.73
CA VAL A 94 -18.32 -5.54 -7.88
C VAL A 94 -18.56 -4.75 -6.62
N ALA A 95 -17.58 -3.97 -6.17
CA ALA A 95 -17.72 -3.13 -5.00
C ALA A 95 -16.80 -1.91 -5.07
N HIS A 96 -17.20 -0.86 -4.38
CA HIS A 96 -16.44 0.36 -4.21
C HIS A 96 -16.19 0.61 -2.72
N LEU A 97 -15.02 1.15 -2.41
CA LEU A 97 -14.71 1.71 -1.10
C LEU A 97 -14.98 3.22 -1.15
N ASP A 98 -15.85 3.69 -0.26
CA ASP A 98 -16.21 5.09 -0.12
C ASP A 98 -15.00 5.90 0.36
N PRO A 99 -14.61 6.97 -0.36
CA PRO A 99 -13.44 7.76 0.00
C PRO A 99 -13.57 8.64 1.24
N GLU A 100 -14.78 9.02 1.64
CA GLU A 100 -15.02 10.16 2.54
C GLU A 100 -14.34 10.01 3.90
N GLU A 101 -14.28 8.78 4.42
CA GLU A 101 -13.75 8.49 5.75
C GLU A 101 -12.22 8.28 5.78
N PHE A 102 -11.56 8.19 4.62
CA PHE A 102 -10.17 7.72 4.52
C PHE A 102 -9.21 8.66 3.83
N TYR A 103 -9.68 9.51 2.91
CA TYR A 103 -8.82 10.41 2.17
C TYR A 103 -8.95 11.85 2.63
N ASP A 104 -7.81 12.52 2.72
CA ASP A 104 -7.75 13.97 2.76
C ASP A 104 -7.85 14.49 1.32
N PHE A 105 -8.97 15.09 0.95
CA PHE A 105 -9.18 15.61 -0.40
C PHE A 105 -8.33 16.85 -0.75
N GLN A 106 -7.59 17.42 0.21
CA GLN A 106 -6.55 18.42 -0.09
C GLN A 106 -5.27 17.76 -0.62
N VAL A 107 -4.99 16.53 -0.17
CA VAL A 107 -3.87 15.70 -0.62
C VAL A 107 -4.27 14.91 -1.86
N THR A 108 -5.34 14.12 -1.76
CA THR A 108 -5.86 13.27 -2.85
C THR A 108 -7.06 13.94 -3.51
N ARG A 109 -6.78 14.93 -4.37
CA ARG A 109 -7.82 15.78 -4.97
C ARG A 109 -8.71 15.01 -5.96
N PRO A 110 -10.05 15.17 -5.89
CA PRO A 110 -10.97 14.74 -6.94
C PRO A 110 -10.64 15.41 -8.28
N ARG A 111 -10.91 14.71 -9.38
CA ARG A 111 -10.65 15.21 -10.74
C ARG A 111 -11.95 15.61 -11.43
N VAL A 112 -11.92 16.69 -12.18
CA VAL A 112 -13.03 17.07 -13.05
C VAL A 112 -12.85 16.37 -14.39
N ARG A 113 -13.90 15.68 -14.87
CA ARG A 113 -13.98 15.12 -16.22
C ARG A 113 -15.15 15.74 -16.97
N LEU A 114 -14.99 15.91 -18.28
CA LEU A 114 -16.08 16.27 -19.16
C LEU A 114 -16.67 15.00 -19.77
N GLU A 115 -17.99 14.86 -19.66
CA GLU A 115 -18.79 13.82 -20.30
C GLU A 115 -19.48 14.44 -21.52
N ASP A 116 -19.25 13.81 -22.68
CA ASP A 116 -19.65 14.28 -24.02
C ASP A 116 -19.24 15.74 -24.34
N GLY A 117 -18.19 16.24 -23.67
CA GLY A 117 -17.72 17.61 -23.80
C GLY A 117 -18.64 18.68 -23.21
N VAL A 118 -19.75 18.29 -22.56
CA VAL A 118 -20.80 19.22 -22.09
C VAL A 118 -21.04 19.11 -20.60
N SER A 119 -21.18 17.90 -20.05
CA SER A 119 -21.47 17.70 -18.63
C SER A 119 -20.19 17.57 -17.81
N ARG A 120 -20.10 18.28 -16.69
CA ARG A 120 -18.98 18.14 -15.76
C ARG A 120 -19.30 17.07 -14.72
N VAL A 121 -18.45 16.06 -14.64
CA VAL A 121 -18.51 15.00 -13.63
C VAL A 121 -17.30 15.12 -12.71
N ILE A 122 -17.50 14.92 -11.42
CA ILE A 122 -16.41 14.84 -10.44
C ILE A 122 -16.06 13.37 -10.22
N ASP A 123 -14.87 12.99 -10.62
CA ASP A 123 -14.29 11.68 -10.35
C ASP A 123 -13.56 11.75 -9.00
N TRP A 124 -14.21 11.23 -7.97
CA TRP A 124 -13.63 11.08 -6.64
C TRP A 124 -12.55 9.98 -6.65
N PRO A 125 -11.47 10.11 -5.84
CA PRO A 125 -10.62 8.95 -5.58
C PRO A 125 -11.50 7.87 -4.96
N ARG A 126 -11.33 6.61 -5.35
CA ARG A 126 -12.10 5.50 -4.78
C ARG A 126 -11.28 4.22 -4.81
N GLY A 127 -11.52 3.34 -3.86
CA GLY A 127 -11.06 1.97 -3.95
C GLY A 127 -12.05 1.14 -4.76
N GLU A 128 -11.57 0.23 -5.59
CA GLU A 128 -12.43 -0.63 -6.42
C GLU A 128 -12.05 -2.09 -6.23
N PHE A 129 -13.06 -2.94 -6.00
CA PHE A 129 -12.94 -4.38 -6.07
C PHE A 129 -13.46 -4.84 -7.42
N ALA A 130 -12.59 -5.46 -8.23
CA ALA A 130 -12.96 -6.11 -9.47
C ALA A 130 -12.74 -7.61 -9.36
N VAL A 131 -13.60 -8.41 -9.98
CA VAL A 131 -13.50 -9.87 -9.95
C VAL A 131 -13.34 -10.43 -11.36
N ALA A 132 -12.52 -11.46 -11.49
CA ALA A 132 -12.38 -12.23 -12.71
C ALA A 132 -12.36 -13.73 -12.39
N SER A 133 -12.73 -14.53 -13.37
CA SER A 133 -12.55 -15.99 -13.33
C SER A 133 -11.80 -16.41 -14.57
N MET A 134 -10.61 -16.99 -14.39
CA MET A 134 -9.75 -17.43 -15.49
C MET A 134 -9.35 -18.88 -15.28
N LYS A 135 -9.70 -19.75 -16.23
CA LYS A 135 -9.40 -21.19 -16.20
C LYS A 135 -9.84 -21.88 -14.89
N GLY A 136 -10.97 -21.45 -14.32
CA GLY A 136 -11.50 -22.00 -13.06
C GLY A 136 -10.81 -21.49 -11.80
N ARG A 137 -9.97 -20.45 -11.90
CA ARG A 137 -9.42 -19.71 -10.76
C ARG A 137 -10.07 -18.35 -10.67
N ASP A 138 -10.64 -18.07 -9.51
CA ASP A 138 -11.23 -16.78 -9.23
C ASP A 138 -10.21 -15.86 -8.59
N VAL A 139 -10.25 -14.58 -8.97
CA VAL A 139 -9.38 -13.54 -8.42
C VAL A 139 -10.19 -12.28 -8.17
N VAL A 140 -9.92 -11.65 -7.04
CA VAL A 140 -10.40 -10.31 -6.71
C VAL A 140 -9.20 -9.39 -6.81
N VAL A 141 -9.28 -8.36 -7.65
CA VAL A 141 -8.28 -7.30 -7.73
C VAL A 141 -8.84 -6.07 -7.02
N PHE A 142 -8.12 -5.57 -6.03
CA PHE A 142 -8.43 -4.34 -5.34
C PHE A 142 -7.37 -3.28 -5.62
N THR A 143 -7.81 -2.12 -6.12
CA THR A 143 -6.92 -0.98 -6.33
C THR A 143 -7.45 0.25 -5.60
N ALA A 144 -6.55 1.01 -4.98
CA ALA A 144 -6.88 2.22 -4.26
C ALA A 144 -5.69 3.19 -4.23
N VAL A 145 -5.89 4.40 -3.71
CA VAL A 145 -4.78 5.21 -3.20
C VAL A 145 -4.55 4.78 -1.74
N GLU A 146 -3.32 4.88 -1.24
CA GLU A 146 -3.07 4.75 0.18
C GLU A 146 -3.94 5.77 0.97
N PRO A 147 -4.70 5.33 1.99
CA PRO A 147 -5.53 6.23 2.78
C PRO A 147 -4.67 7.22 3.57
N ASN A 148 -5.20 8.40 3.87
CA ASN A 148 -4.50 9.39 4.71
C ASN A 148 -4.77 9.16 6.20
N VAL A 149 -5.97 8.65 6.54
CA VAL A 149 -6.41 8.46 7.91
C VAL A 149 -7.14 7.12 8.10
N ARG A 150 -7.36 6.74 9.37
CA ARG A 150 -8.17 5.57 9.75
C ARG A 150 -7.74 4.23 9.13
N TRP A 151 -6.44 4.01 8.98
CA TRP A 151 -5.86 2.80 8.36
C TRP A 151 -6.39 1.50 8.97
N ARG A 152 -6.62 1.45 10.29
CA ARG A 152 -7.23 0.28 10.95
C ARG A 152 -8.61 -0.05 10.38
N THR A 153 -9.49 0.94 10.28
CA THR A 153 -10.84 0.78 9.75
C THR A 153 -10.82 0.45 8.26
N PHE A 154 -9.94 1.11 7.50
CA PHE A 154 -9.75 0.86 6.08
C PHE A 154 -9.31 -0.59 5.80
N SER A 155 -8.28 -1.09 6.49
CA SER A 155 -7.81 -2.46 6.35
C SER A 155 -8.88 -3.47 6.80
N GLN A 156 -9.60 -3.19 7.89
CA GLN A 156 -10.71 -4.04 8.34
C GLN A 156 -11.84 -4.11 7.31
N ALA A 157 -12.17 -3.01 6.65
CA ALA A 157 -13.17 -2.97 5.59
C ALA A 157 -12.76 -3.84 4.39
N ILE A 158 -11.50 -3.74 3.94
CA ILE A 158 -10.98 -4.57 2.85
C ILE A 158 -11.01 -6.05 3.21
N ILE A 159 -10.56 -6.41 4.42
CA ILE A 159 -10.57 -7.80 4.88
C ILE A 159 -12.00 -8.33 5.09
N GLY A 160 -12.93 -7.47 5.51
CA GLY A 160 -14.36 -7.78 5.58
C GLY A 160 -14.90 -8.14 4.19
N ALA A 161 -14.68 -7.28 3.20
CA ALA A 161 -15.06 -7.53 1.82
C ALA A 161 -14.39 -8.80 1.24
N ALA A 162 -13.12 -9.04 1.56
CA ALA A 162 -12.40 -10.24 1.17
C ALA A 162 -13.06 -11.51 1.71
N ARG A 163 -13.51 -11.49 2.97
CA ARG A 163 -14.23 -12.62 3.59
C ARG A 163 -15.60 -12.83 2.98
N ASP A 164 -16.34 -11.75 2.72
CA ASP A 164 -17.65 -11.81 2.05
C ASP A 164 -17.55 -12.40 0.64
N LEU A 165 -16.45 -12.13 -0.06
CA LEU A 165 -16.12 -12.71 -1.38
C LEU A 165 -15.46 -14.10 -1.30
N GLY A 166 -15.17 -14.61 -0.10
CA GLY A 166 -14.62 -15.94 0.11
C GLY A 166 -13.11 -16.08 -0.13
N CYS A 167 -12.36 -14.97 -0.14
CA CYS A 167 -10.93 -14.95 -0.43
C CYS A 167 -10.11 -15.83 0.55
N ARG A 168 -9.09 -16.51 0.03
CA ARG A 168 -8.24 -17.46 0.79
C ARG A 168 -6.76 -17.09 0.83
N LEU A 169 -6.36 -16.09 0.08
CA LEU A 169 -5.00 -15.57 0.03
C LEU A 169 -5.07 -14.07 -0.25
N LEU A 170 -4.30 -13.27 0.49
CA LEU A 170 -4.03 -11.89 0.18
C LEU A 170 -2.67 -11.79 -0.51
N VAL A 171 -2.59 -11.08 -1.63
CA VAL A 171 -1.35 -10.75 -2.33
C VAL A 171 -1.30 -9.24 -2.48
N THR A 172 -0.24 -8.59 -2.01
CA THR A 172 -0.03 -7.15 -2.23
C THR A 172 1.10 -6.93 -3.22
N LEU A 173 0.92 -5.96 -4.12
CA LEU A 173 1.96 -5.47 -5.00
C LEU A 173 2.49 -4.14 -4.46
N GLY A 174 3.81 -4.00 -4.47
CA GLY A 174 4.50 -2.76 -4.15
C GLY A 174 5.73 -2.57 -5.05
N ALA A 175 6.29 -1.38 -5.00
CA ALA A 175 7.55 -1.05 -5.65
C ALA A 175 8.29 0.01 -4.84
N PHE A 176 9.62 -0.05 -4.84
CA PHE A 176 10.47 0.85 -4.08
C PHE A 176 11.66 1.31 -4.91
N LEU A 177 12.15 2.52 -4.63
CA LEU A 177 13.30 3.10 -5.32
C LEU A 177 14.59 2.63 -4.66
N THR A 178 15.52 2.08 -5.44
CA THR A 178 16.81 1.58 -4.95
C THR A 178 17.90 1.59 -6.03
N ASP A 179 19.14 1.24 -5.65
CA ASP A 179 20.34 1.18 -6.47
C ASP A 179 20.34 -0.04 -7.41
N VAL A 180 19.47 -0.04 -8.42
CA VAL A 180 19.42 -1.09 -9.46
C VAL A 180 19.60 -0.53 -10.87
N PRO A 181 20.33 -1.23 -11.76
CA PRO A 181 20.49 -0.80 -13.15
C PRO A 181 19.21 -1.08 -13.95
N HIS A 182 18.73 -0.09 -14.71
CA HIS A 182 17.57 -0.22 -15.59
C HIS A 182 17.79 -1.20 -16.75
N SER A 183 19.05 -1.46 -17.10
CA SER A 183 19.52 -2.31 -18.21
C SER A 183 19.58 -3.80 -17.86
N ARG A 184 19.23 -4.19 -16.63
CA ARG A 184 19.12 -5.61 -16.20
C ARG A 184 17.66 -5.98 -15.92
N PRO A 185 17.33 -7.28 -15.76
CA PRO A 185 16.00 -7.70 -15.34
C PRO A 185 15.62 -7.07 -14.00
N VAL A 186 14.34 -6.67 -13.86
CA VAL A 186 13.86 -6.04 -12.62
C VAL A 186 13.73 -7.10 -11.53
N PRO A 187 14.44 -6.96 -10.40
CA PRO A 187 14.29 -7.88 -9.29
C PRO A 187 12.93 -7.70 -8.59
N VAL A 188 12.28 -8.80 -8.26
CA VAL A 188 11.05 -8.81 -7.46
C VAL A 188 11.26 -9.63 -6.20
N VAL A 189 11.21 -8.94 -5.05
CA VAL A 189 11.31 -9.57 -3.73
C VAL A 189 9.92 -10.03 -3.31
N GLY A 190 9.79 -11.30 -2.93
CA GLY A 190 8.55 -11.86 -2.40
C GLY A 190 8.74 -12.28 -0.95
N SER A 191 7.80 -11.90 -0.08
CA SER A 191 7.78 -12.34 1.31
C SER A 191 6.37 -12.71 1.77
N ALA A 192 6.29 -13.65 2.70
CA ALA A 192 5.06 -14.01 3.38
C ALA A 192 5.11 -13.54 4.84
N ALA A 193 3.95 -13.31 5.42
CA ALA A 193 3.86 -12.80 6.79
C ALA A 193 4.03 -13.89 7.86
N ASP A 194 3.81 -15.16 7.50
CA ASP A 194 3.98 -16.32 8.37
C ASP A 194 4.84 -17.42 7.73
N GLU A 195 5.45 -18.25 8.57
CA GLU A 195 6.40 -19.30 8.17
C GLU A 195 5.76 -20.41 7.33
N GLU A 196 4.50 -20.75 7.62
CA GLU A 196 3.78 -21.82 6.92
C GLU A 196 3.52 -21.41 5.46
N THR A 197 3.03 -20.19 5.26
CA THR A 197 2.81 -19.60 3.95
C THR A 197 4.12 -19.39 3.20
N ALA A 198 5.17 -18.90 3.87
CA ALA A 198 6.50 -18.75 3.31
C ALA A 198 7.02 -20.08 2.74
N THR A 199 7.00 -21.14 3.56
CA THR A 199 7.44 -22.48 3.17
C THR A 199 6.61 -23.04 2.01
N ARG A 200 5.28 -22.96 2.11
CA ARG A 200 4.35 -23.50 1.11
C ARG A 200 4.53 -22.85 -0.26
N LEU A 201 4.85 -21.56 -0.31
CA LEU A 201 4.97 -20.78 -1.55
C LEU A 201 6.42 -20.58 -2.00
N GLY A 202 7.41 -21.13 -1.28
CA GLY A 202 8.82 -20.95 -1.58
C GLY A 202 9.28 -19.49 -1.47
N LEU A 203 8.78 -18.77 -0.47
CA LEU A 203 9.10 -17.36 -0.21
C LEU A 203 9.86 -17.24 1.11
N ALA A 204 10.57 -16.13 1.29
CA ALA A 204 11.12 -15.79 2.60
C ALA A 204 10.01 -15.30 3.54
N ARG A 205 10.16 -15.57 4.83
CA ARG A 205 9.32 -14.94 5.86
C ARG A 205 9.80 -13.50 6.10
N SER A 206 8.86 -12.57 6.21
CA SER A 206 9.19 -11.19 6.60
C SER A 206 9.71 -11.12 8.04
N GLN A 207 10.85 -10.45 8.24
CA GLN A 207 11.48 -10.22 9.55
C GLN A 207 11.62 -8.71 9.86
N TYR A 208 11.01 -7.86 9.03
CA TYR A 208 11.17 -6.41 9.12
C TYR A 208 10.56 -5.83 10.38
N GLU A 209 11.32 -4.96 11.04
CA GLU A 209 10.87 -4.10 12.14
C GLU A 209 11.18 -2.64 11.82
N GLY A 210 10.15 -1.79 11.86
CA GLY A 210 10.25 -0.36 11.63
C GLY A 210 8.92 0.27 11.17
N PRO A 211 8.97 1.53 10.72
CA PRO A 211 7.84 2.21 10.09
C PRO A 211 7.26 1.42 8.91
N THR A 212 5.95 1.51 8.69
CA THR A 212 5.26 0.78 7.63
C THR A 212 4.14 1.59 7.00
N GLY A 213 3.80 1.27 5.76
CA GLY A 213 2.66 1.83 5.03
C GLY A 213 1.38 1.01 5.19
N ILE A 214 0.35 1.35 4.40
CA ILE A 214 -0.92 0.63 4.42
C ILE A 214 -0.80 -0.86 4.11
N VAL A 215 0.20 -1.24 3.30
CA VAL A 215 0.49 -2.64 2.97
C VAL A 215 0.79 -3.44 4.25
N GLY A 216 1.66 -2.94 5.13
CA GLY A 216 1.98 -3.64 6.39
C GLY A 216 0.78 -3.75 7.33
N VAL A 217 -0.04 -2.69 7.42
CA VAL A 217 -1.27 -2.71 8.23
C VAL A 217 -2.31 -3.68 7.68
N LEU A 218 -2.44 -3.76 6.35
CA LEU A 218 -3.33 -4.72 5.71
C LEU A 218 -2.88 -6.17 5.95
N HIS A 219 -1.57 -6.44 5.91
CA HIS A 219 -1.01 -7.75 6.23
C HIS A 219 -1.27 -8.14 7.69
N ASP A 220 -1.06 -7.24 8.66
CA ASP A 220 -1.42 -7.49 10.06
C ASP A 220 -2.91 -7.81 10.21
N ALA A 221 -3.78 -7.02 9.56
CA ALA A 221 -5.23 -7.26 9.56
C ALA A 221 -5.60 -8.62 8.93
N SER A 222 -4.95 -9.00 7.83
CA SER A 222 -5.14 -10.29 7.14
C SER A 222 -4.74 -11.47 8.03
N ASN A 223 -3.59 -11.38 8.68
CA ASN A 223 -3.09 -12.41 9.60
C ASN A 223 -4.00 -12.60 10.80
N ARG A 224 -4.41 -11.51 11.45
CA ARG A 224 -5.42 -11.56 12.54
C ARG A 224 -6.74 -12.14 12.07
N ALA A 225 -7.03 -12.00 10.78
CA ALA A 225 -8.22 -12.55 10.16
C ALA A 225 -8.10 -14.02 9.73
N GLY A 226 -6.92 -14.63 9.84
CA GLY A 226 -6.64 -15.99 9.40
C GLY A 226 -6.59 -16.16 7.89
N ILE A 227 -6.35 -15.08 7.15
CA ILE A 227 -6.12 -15.11 5.69
C ILE A 227 -4.61 -15.00 5.46
N PRO A 228 -3.95 -16.06 4.96
CA PRO A 228 -2.54 -16.00 4.54
C PRO A 228 -2.25 -14.82 3.64
N SER A 229 -1.10 -14.17 3.83
CA SER A 229 -0.72 -13.01 3.03
C SER A 229 0.71 -13.08 2.47
N VAL A 230 0.86 -12.56 1.25
CA VAL A 230 2.12 -12.44 0.51
C VAL A 230 2.27 -11.02 0.00
N SER A 231 3.49 -10.50 0.01
CA SER A 231 3.83 -9.22 -0.63
C SER A 231 4.88 -9.43 -1.70
N LEU A 232 4.70 -8.79 -2.86
CA LEU A 232 5.65 -8.75 -3.96
C LEU A 232 6.10 -7.29 -4.16
N TRP A 233 7.40 -7.06 -4.16
CA TRP A 233 8.01 -5.72 -4.28
C TRP A 233 9.01 -5.67 -5.42
N ALA A 234 8.78 -4.80 -6.39
CA ALA A 234 9.75 -4.54 -7.46
C ALA A 234 10.78 -3.49 -7.04
N ALA A 235 12.05 -3.78 -7.29
CA ALA A 235 13.14 -2.81 -7.13
C ALA A 235 13.21 -1.91 -8.37
N VAL A 236 13.05 -0.60 -8.18
CA VAL A 236 12.98 0.40 -9.25
C VAL A 236 14.20 1.31 -9.19
N PRO A 237 14.88 1.60 -10.33
CA PRO A 237 16.01 2.52 -10.34
C PRO A 237 15.61 3.92 -9.85
N HIS A 238 16.29 4.44 -8.82
CA HIS A 238 15.95 5.76 -8.24
C HIS A 238 16.32 6.95 -9.12
N TYR A 239 17.29 6.79 -10.02
CA TYR A 239 17.87 7.86 -10.83
C TYR A 239 17.07 8.17 -12.11
N LEU A 240 15.99 7.43 -12.37
CA LEU A 240 15.13 7.66 -13.51
C LEU A 240 14.01 8.64 -13.18
N PRO A 241 13.49 9.37 -14.19
CA PRO A 241 12.31 10.21 -13.99
C PRO A 241 11.18 9.43 -13.33
N SER A 242 10.45 10.10 -12.44
CA SER A 242 9.28 9.52 -11.78
C SER A 242 8.26 9.01 -12.82
N ALA A 243 7.48 8.01 -12.40
CA ALA A 243 6.42 7.27 -13.09
C ALA A 243 5.92 7.75 -14.47
N PRO A 244 5.59 6.83 -15.40
CA PRO A 244 5.44 5.38 -15.18
C PRO A 244 6.69 4.54 -15.47
N ASN A 245 6.88 3.43 -14.75
CA ASN A 245 7.87 2.39 -15.04
C ASN A 245 7.18 1.08 -15.49
N PRO A 246 6.97 0.88 -16.80
CA PRO A 246 6.31 -0.31 -17.32
C PRO A 246 7.16 -1.58 -17.16
N LYS A 247 8.49 -1.46 -17.08
CA LYS A 247 9.40 -2.61 -16.93
C LYS A 247 9.24 -3.25 -15.55
N ALA A 248 9.15 -2.43 -14.51
CA ALA A 248 8.86 -2.91 -13.16
C ALA A 248 7.43 -3.45 -13.04
N ALA A 249 6.46 -2.81 -13.69
CA ALA A 249 5.10 -3.33 -13.75
C ALA A 249 5.04 -4.72 -14.43
N LEU A 250 5.78 -4.92 -15.53
CA LEU A 250 5.87 -6.22 -16.22
C LEU A 250 6.41 -7.31 -15.29
N ALA A 251 7.49 -7.04 -14.56
CA ALA A 251 8.05 -7.99 -13.61
C ALA A 251 7.06 -8.36 -12.50
N LEU A 252 6.27 -7.40 -11.99
CA LEU A 252 5.20 -7.68 -11.02
C LEU A 252 4.05 -8.49 -11.63
N VAL A 253 3.65 -8.18 -12.88
CA VAL A 253 2.62 -8.92 -13.62
C VAL A 253 3.02 -10.39 -13.78
N GLU A 254 4.24 -10.65 -14.24
CA GLU A 254 4.77 -12.00 -14.44
C GLU A 254 4.89 -12.75 -13.10
N ARG A 255 5.39 -12.09 -12.05
CA ARG A 255 5.54 -12.71 -10.73
C ARG A 255 4.19 -13.02 -10.09
N ALA A 256 3.23 -12.11 -10.17
CA ALA A 256 1.87 -12.31 -9.65
C ALA A 256 1.13 -13.40 -10.44
N SER A 257 1.24 -13.40 -11.77
CA SER A 257 0.66 -14.44 -12.64
C SER A 257 1.20 -15.83 -12.29
N SER A 258 2.52 -15.94 -12.10
CA SER A 258 3.17 -17.18 -11.69
C SER A 258 2.71 -17.62 -10.30
N LEU A 259 2.65 -16.72 -9.32
CA LEU A 259 2.24 -17.04 -7.94
C LEU A 259 0.77 -17.47 -7.84
N LEU A 260 -0.12 -16.81 -8.59
CA LEU A 260 -1.55 -17.13 -8.59
C LEU A 260 -1.89 -18.31 -9.52
N GLU A 261 -0.93 -18.71 -10.36
CA GLU A 261 -1.08 -19.69 -11.44
C GLU A 261 -2.21 -19.30 -12.41
N ILE A 262 -2.36 -18.00 -12.66
CA ILE A 262 -3.34 -17.43 -13.59
C ILE A 262 -2.56 -16.81 -14.75
N PRO A 263 -2.56 -17.42 -15.95
CA PRO A 263 -1.85 -16.89 -17.10
C PRO A 263 -2.31 -15.49 -17.49
N VAL A 264 -1.38 -14.69 -18.02
CA VAL A 264 -1.63 -13.33 -18.51
C VAL A 264 -0.90 -13.12 -19.84
N GLU A 265 -1.54 -12.42 -20.77
CA GLU A 265 -0.90 -11.95 -22.01
C GLU A 265 -0.17 -10.64 -21.72
N THR A 266 1.11 -10.52 -22.11
CA THR A 266 1.97 -9.38 -21.76
C THR A 266 2.36 -8.52 -22.97
N ARG A 267 1.91 -8.84 -24.18
CA ARG A 267 2.35 -8.17 -25.42
C ARG A 267 2.22 -6.65 -25.42
N SER A 268 1.11 -6.09 -24.95
CA SER A 268 0.95 -4.62 -24.93
C SER A 268 1.86 -3.97 -23.89
N LEU A 269 2.07 -4.64 -22.76
CA LEU A 269 2.99 -4.17 -21.72
C LEU A 269 4.46 -4.24 -22.19
N LEU A 270 4.86 -5.31 -22.87
CA LEU A 270 6.18 -5.45 -23.48
C LEU A 270 6.50 -4.30 -24.46
N LYS A 271 5.55 -3.91 -25.31
CA LYS A 271 5.72 -2.73 -26.19
C LYS A 271 5.94 -1.43 -25.40
N ALA A 272 5.25 -1.27 -24.26
CA ALA A 272 5.46 -0.12 -23.40
C ALA A 272 6.85 -0.15 -22.73
N VAL A 273 7.37 -1.33 -22.41
CA VAL A 273 8.74 -1.53 -21.93
C VAL A 273 9.75 -1.10 -22.99
N GLU A 274 9.63 -1.58 -24.22
CA GLU A 274 10.54 -1.23 -25.33
C GLU A 274 10.62 0.30 -25.53
N ALA A 275 9.46 0.98 -25.61
CA ALA A 275 9.41 2.43 -25.76
C ALA A 275 10.02 3.18 -24.56
N TRP A 276 9.85 2.64 -23.35
CA TRP A 276 10.43 3.21 -22.13
C TRP A 276 11.95 3.04 -22.11
N GLU A 277 12.47 1.85 -22.47
CA GLU A 277 13.91 1.58 -22.50
C GLU A 277 14.64 2.49 -23.50
N GLU A 278 14.04 2.74 -24.68
CA GLU A 278 14.58 3.72 -25.63
C GLU A 278 14.66 5.13 -25.04
N GLY A 279 13.65 5.52 -24.26
CA GLY A 279 13.63 6.81 -23.56
C GLY A 279 14.72 6.91 -22.51
N VAL A 280 14.90 5.86 -21.71
CA VAL A 280 15.92 5.80 -20.67
C VAL A 280 17.33 5.80 -21.29
N LEU A 281 17.54 5.06 -22.37
CA LEU A 281 18.85 5.02 -23.04
C LEU A 281 19.29 6.41 -23.49
N ARG A 282 18.37 7.23 -24.04
CA ARG A 282 18.66 8.62 -24.40
C ARG A 282 19.08 9.45 -23.18
N LEU A 283 18.33 9.36 -22.08
CA LEU A 283 18.66 10.09 -20.85
C LEU A 283 20.04 9.73 -20.30
N VAL A 284 20.41 8.46 -20.35
CA VAL A 284 21.72 7.98 -19.88
C VAL A 284 22.84 8.43 -20.83
N GLN A 285 22.61 8.42 -22.13
CA GLN A 285 23.60 8.88 -23.13
C GLN A 285 23.82 10.39 -23.10
N GLU A 286 22.87 11.18 -22.63
CA GLU A 286 22.98 12.63 -22.48
C GLU A 286 23.83 13.06 -21.28
N SER A 287 24.17 12.13 -20.37
CA SER A 287 24.96 12.39 -19.16
C SER A 287 26.02 11.33 -18.91
N ASP A 288 27.28 11.67 -19.18
CA ASP A 288 28.43 10.78 -18.91
C ASP A 288 28.47 10.33 -17.45
N GLU A 289 28.16 11.22 -16.49
CA GLU A 289 28.09 10.90 -15.06
C GLU A 289 27.03 9.83 -14.76
N LEU A 290 25.85 9.96 -15.38
CA LEU A 290 24.79 8.96 -15.23
C LEU A 290 25.19 7.63 -15.88
N GLY A 291 25.85 7.67 -17.03
CA GLY A 291 26.41 6.49 -17.71
C GLY A 291 27.43 5.74 -16.84
N GLU A 292 28.40 6.45 -16.25
CA GLU A 292 29.38 5.86 -15.32
C GLU A 292 28.72 5.26 -14.09
N TYR A 293 27.72 5.96 -13.54
CA TYR A 293 26.98 5.47 -12.39
C TYR A 293 26.20 4.19 -12.70
N VAL A 294 25.48 4.14 -13.82
CA VAL A 294 24.79 2.93 -14.29
C VAL A 294 25.77 1.78 -14.50
N SER A 295 26.92 2.03 -15.13
CA SER A 295 27.94 1.00 -15.37
C SER A 295 28.49 0.38 -14.06
N ARG A 296 28.62 1.18 -13.00
CA ARG A 296 28.98 0.66 -11.66
C ARG A 296 27.89 -0.24 -11.09
N LEU A 297 26.62 0.13 -11.24
CA LEU A 297 25.49 -0.70 -10.79
C LEU A 297 25.41 -2.02 -11.56
N GLU A 298 25.60 -1.98 -12.88
CA GLU A 298 25.66 -3.18 -13.73
C GLU A 298 26.76 -4.13 -13.27
N THR A 299 27.98 -3.62 -13.08
CA THR A 299 29.12 -4.42 -12.61
C THR A 299 28.83 -5.08 -11.27
N ALA A 300 28.24 -4.33 -10.32
CA ALA A 300 27.89 -4.86 -9.00
C ALA A 300 26.80 -5.94 -9.07
N VAL A 301 25.82 -5.83 -9.97
CA VAL A 301 24.78 -6.86 -10.16
C VAL A 301 25.35 -8.09 -10.85
N ASP A 302 26.12 -7.92 -11.92
CA ASP A 302 26.69 -9.03 -12.70
C ASP A 302 27.64 -9.87 -11.84
N GLN A 303 28.46 -9.24 -10.99
CA GLN A 303 29.31 -9.94 -10.01
C GLN A 303 28.50 -10.81 -9.04
N ARG A 304 27.37 -10.31 -8.52
CA ARG A 304 26.51 -11.09 -7.60
C ARG A 304 25.88 -12.29 -8.29
N ILE A 305 25.54 -12.16 -9.58
CA ILE A 305 24.98 -13.26 -10.38
C ILE A 305 26.04 -14.36 -10.60
N ASP A 306 27.26 -13.96 -10.99
CA ASP A 306 28.36 -14.89 -11.24
C ASP A 306 28.80 -15.65 -9.98
N GLU A 307 28.68 -15.02 -8.81
CA GLU A 307 29.04 -15.61 -7.51
C GLU A 307 27.91 -16.48 -6.89
N GLU A 308 26.78 -16.68 -7.58
CA GLU A 308 25.58 -17.36 -7.06
C GLU A 308 25.11 -16.85 -5.69
N VAL A 309 25.41 -15.59 -5.37
CA VAL A 309 25.00 -15.00 -4.08
C VAL A 309 23.47 -14.86 -4.09
N PRO A 310 22.76 -15.19 -2.99
CA PRO A 310 21.31 -14.98 -2.89
C PRO A 310 20.95 -13.49 -2.99
N SER A 311 20.81 -13.00 -4.21
CA SER A 311 20.50 -11.60 -4.52
C SER A 311 19.21 -11.13 -3.83
N GLY A 312 18.30 -12.06 -3.57
CA GLY A 312 17.06 -11.83 -2.83
C GLY A 312 17.26 -11.35 -1.39
N GLU A 313 18.27 -11.83 -0.65
CA GLU A 313 18.52 -11.39 0.73
C GLU A 313 19.05 -9.96 0.79
N ALA A 314 19.98 -9.61 -0.11
CA ALA A 314 20.49 -8.25 -0.24
C ALA A 314 19.38 -7.26 -0.62
N LEU A 315 18.53 -7.64 -1.58
CA LEU A 315 17.39 -6.82 -2.00
C LEU A 315 16.31 -6.71 -0.92
N ALA A 316 16.08 -7.76 -0.13
CA ALA A 316 15.20 -7.70 1.02
C ALA A 316 15.73 -6.68 2.05
N ALA A 317 17.03 -6.68 2.33
CA ALA A 317 17.65 -5.69 3.23
C ALA A 317 17.56 -4.25 2.67
N GLU A 318 17.66 -4.06 1.35
CA GLU A 318 17.41 -2.76 0.71
C GLU A 318 15.95 -2.30 0.85
N LEU A 319 14.99 -3.21 0.65
CA LEU A 319 13.58 -2.92 0.89
C LEU A 319 13.35 -2.51 2.35
N GLU A 320 13.87 -3.26 3.31
CA GLU A 320 13.76 -2.93 4.74
C GLU A 320 14.35 -1.56 5.07
N ARG A 321 15.50 -1.22 4.47
CA ARG A 321 16.09 0.12 4.60
C ARG A 321 15.19 1.20 4.00
N TYR A 322 14.66 0.99 2.79
CA TYR A 322 13.74 1.92 2.15
C TYR A 322 12.50 2.19 3.02
N LEU A 323 11.88 1.13 3.55
CA LEU A 323 10.71 1.24 4.43
C LEU A 323 11.03 2.04 5.71
N ARG A 324 12.25 1.88 6.25
CA ARG A 324 12.71 2.59 7.44
C ARG A 324 12.96 4.07 7.17
N ASP A 325 13.63 4.38 6.07
CA ASP A 325 14.03 5.74 5.73
C ASP A 325 12.83 6.60 5.29
N HIS A 326 11.87 5.99 4.60
CA HIS A 326 10.74 6.73 4.02
C HIS A 326 9.43 6.59 4.79
N GLY A 327 9.34 5.74 5.82
CA GLY A 327 8.12 5.57 6.62
C GLY A 327 7.93 6.60 7.75
N GLY A 328 8.83 7.59 7.87
CA GLY A 328 8.80 8.64 8.90
C GLY A 328 8.38 10.04 8.40
N GLU A 329 8.35 10.28 7.09
CA GLU A 329 8.04 11.62 6.54
C GLU A 329 6.62 11.69 5.98
N PRO A 330 5.74 12.57 6.49
CA PRO A 330 4.49 12.88 5.83
C PRO A 330 4.84 13.58 4.51
N GLY A 331 4.49 12.95 3.39
CA GLY A 331 4.77 13.44 2.04
C GLY A 331 4.38 14.91 1.87
N HIS A 332 5.37 15.80 2.01
CA HIS A 332 5.32 17.11 1.39
C HIS A 332 5.55 16.88 -0.09
N GLY A 333 4.47 16.98 -0.86
CA GLY A 333 4.54 16.89 -2.31
C GLY A 333 5.60 17.83 -2.86
N MET A 334 6.48 17.28 -3.70
CA MET A 334 7.24 18.08 -4.64
C MET A 334 6.22 18.86 -5.48
N SER A 335 6.30 20.19 -5.34
CA SER A 335 5.59 21.17 -6.17
C SER A 335 6.23 21.26 -7.55
#